data_AF-A0A7X0MFH5-F1
#
_entry.id   AF-A0A7X0MFH5-F1
#
_cell.length_a   1.000
_cell.length_b   1.000
_cell.length_c   1.000
_cell.angle_alpha   90.00
_cell.angle_beta   90.00
_cell.angle_gamma   90.00
#
_symmetry.space_group_name_H-M   'P 1'
#
loop_
_entity.id
_entity.type
_entity.pdbx_description
1 polymer ?
#
loop_
_entity_poly.entity_id
_entity_poly.type
_entity_poly.pdbx_seq_one_letter_code
_entity_poly.pdbx_strand_id
1 'polypeptide(L)'
;MRQAHDVVGGVRKSMNDLAENLIALIAANHPPAVILATLMGEAALTFPGLRDVDLMKLIDDLLVTAELQFAHRSKVIRFARSHAVRAATALV
;
A
#
# COMPACT_ATOMS: atom_id res chain seq x y z
N MET A 1 -31.83 -12.47 14.65
CA MET A 1 -30.86 -12.81 13.59
C MET A 1 -29.81 -11.70 13.52
N ARG A 2 -28.63 -11.92 14.13
CA ARG A 2 -27.59 -10.87 14.32
C ARG A 2 -26.24 -11.24 13.67
N GLN A 3 -26.20 -12.27 12.83
CA GLN A 3 -24.95 -12.82 12.31
C GLN A 3 -24.45 -12.15 11.02
N ALA A 4 -25.33 -11.58 10.19
CA ALA A 4 -24.89 -11.01 8.91
C ALA A 4 -24.10 -9.69 9.05
N HIS A 5 -24.37 -8.90 10.09
CA HIS A 5 -23.65 -7.64 10.32
C HIS A 5 -22.22 -7.84 10.85
N ASP A 6 -21.98 -8.96 11.55
CA ASP A 6 -20.70 -9.28 12.18
C ASP A 6 -19.66 -9.79 11.16
N VAL A 7 -20.14 -10.53 10.14
CA VAL A 7 -19.28 -11.06 9.07
C VAL A 7 -18.71 -9.93 8.20
N VAL A 8 -19.53 -8.94 7.83
CA VAL A 8 -19.08 -7.79 7.04
C VAL A 8 -18.12 -6.90 7.84
N GLY A 9 -18.37 -6.75 9.14
CA GLY A 9 -17.45 -6.06 10.05
C GLY A 9 -16.10 -6.76 10.17
N GLY A 10 -16.11 -8.09 10.29
CA GLY A 10 -14.90 -8.92 10.34
C GLY A 10 -14.05 -8.80 9.09
N VAL A 11 -14.67 -8.92 7.90
CA VAL A 11 -13.97 -8.78 6.61
C VAL A 11 -13.35 -7.38 6.46
N ARG A 12 -14.11 -6.33 6.79
CA ARG A 12 -13.60 -4.95 6.71
C ARG A 12 -12.44 -4.71 7.67
N LYS A 13 -12.51 -5.26 8.89
CA LYS A 13 -11.42 -5.18 9.86
C LYS A 13 -10.18 -5.88 9.34
N SER A 14 -10.32 -7.11 8.85
CA SER A 14 -9.25 -7.88 8.23
C SER A 14 -8.57 -7.14 7.07
N MET A 15 -9.32 -6.47 6.20
CA MET A 15 -8.75 -5.64 5.15
C MET A 15 -7.99 -4.42 5.69
N ASN A 16 -8.49 -3.79 6.76
CA ASN A 16 -7.81 -2.68 7.40
C ASN A 16 -6.51 -3.13 8.09
N ASP A 17 -6.53 -4.28 8.75
CA ASP A 17 -5.35 -4.88 9.40
C ASP A 17 -4.25 -5.19 8.34
N LEU A 18 -4.63 -5.71 7.16
CA LEU A 18 -3.73 -5.90 6.02
C LEU A 18 -3.14 -4.59 5.49
N ALA A 19 -3.95 -3.53 5.42
CA ALA A 19 -3.50 -2.20 5.00
C ALA A 19 -2.52 -1.58 6.00
N GLU A 20 -2.79 -1.71 7.30
CA GLU A 20 -1.90 -1.26 8.37
C GLU A 20 -0.57 -2.00 8.33
N ASN A 21 -0.59 -3.32 8.09
CA ASN A 21 0.62 -4.09 7.97
C ASN A 21 1.45 -3.71 6.73
N LEU A 22 0.81 -3.45 5.58
CA LEU A 22 1.51 -2.91 4.40
C LEU A 22 2.23 -1.58 4.75
N ILE A 23 1.57 -0.66 5.45
CA ILE A 23 2.17 0.62 5.84
C ILE A 23 3.38 0.38 6.76
N ALA A 24 3.26 -0.53 7.73
CA ALA A 24 4.35 -0.88 8.63
C ALA A 24 5.55 -1.46 7.88
N LEU A 25 5.30 -2.35 6.91
CA LEU A 25 6.35 -2.98 6.11
C LEU A 25 7.06 -1.99 5.19
N ILE A 26 6.32 -1.06 4.59
CA ILE A 26 6.86 0.06 3.80
C ILE A 26 7.70 0.98 4.71
N ALA A 27 7.19 1.33 5.88
CA ALA A 27 7.89 2.21 6.82
C ALA A 27 9.20 1.59 7.34
N ALA A 28 9.23 0.26 7.49
CA ALA A 28 10.42 -0.51 7.81
C ALA A 28 11.37 -0.72 6.61
N ASN A 29 11.04 -0.16 5.44
CA ASN A 29 11.84 -0.20 4.21
C ASN A 29 12.17 -1.64 3.76
N HIS A 30 11.21 -2.57 3.94
CA HIS A 30 11.38 -3.94 3.48
C HIS A 30 11.42 -4.02 1.94
N PRO A 31 12.17 -4.99 1.37
CA PRO A 31 12.16 -5.22 -0.07
C PRO A 31 10.75 -5.56 -0.57
N PRO A 32 10.33 -5.10 -1.77
CA PRO A 32 8.99 -5.35 -2.31
C PRO A 32 8.59 -6.84 -2.35
N ALA A 33 9.55 -7.73 -2.64
CA ALA A 33 9.31 -9.17 -2.64
C ALA A 33 8.96 -9.72 -1.24
N VAL A 34 9.55 -9.17 -0.19
CA VAL A 34 9.25 -9.53 1.20
C VAL A 34 7.87 -9.01 1.59
N ILE A 35 7.54 -7.77 1.22
CA ILE A 35 6.23 -7.18 1.46
C ILE A 35 5.13 -8.03 0.82
N LEU A 36 5.30 -8.38 -0.46
CA LEU A 36 4.35 -9.21 -1.20
C LEU A 36 4.17 -10.58 -0.56
N ALA A 37 5.27 -11.26 -0.19
CA ALA A 37 5.22 -12.59 0.42
C ALA A 37 4.49 -12.57 1.76
N THR A 38 4.76 -11.58 2.60
CA THR A 38 4.09 -11.41 3.90
C THR A 38 2.59 -11.16 3.71
N LEU A 39 2.20 -10.24 2.83
CA LEU A 39 0.79 -9.92 2.59
C LEU A 39 0.03 -11.10 1.96
N MET A 40 0.64 -11.85 1.05
CA MET A 40 0.06 -13.08 0.49
C MET A 40 -0.19 -14.12 1.57
N GLY A 41 0.78 -14.34 2.46
CA GLY A 41 0.64 -15.28 3.58
C GLY A 41 -0.48 -14.87 4.53
N GLU A 42 -0.52 -13.60 4.92
CA GLU A 42 -1.55 -13.07 5.82
C GLU A 42 -2.94 -13.07 5.19
N ALA A 43 -3.07 -12.70 3.91
CA ALA A 43 -4.33 -12.71 3.20
C ALA A 43 -4.86 -14.15 3.03
N ALA A 44 -3.99 -15.13 2.74
CA ALA A 44 -4.38 -16.54 2.63
C ALA A 44 -4.90 -17.11 3.96
N LEU A 45 -4.31 -16.71 5.09
CA LEU A 45 -4.77 -17.10 6.43
C LEU A 45 -6.09 -16.41 6.81
N THR A 46 -6.25 -15.16 6.40
CA THR A 46 -7.39 -14.32 6.77
C THR A 46 -8.64 -14.60 5.94
N PHE A 47 -8.46 -15.01 4.66
CA PHE A 47 -9.55 -15.30 3.73
C PHE A 47 -9.48 -16.74 3.21
N PRO A 48 -9.70 -17.75 4.09
CA PRO A 48 -9.69 -19.15 3.70
C PRO A 48 -10.83 -19.40 2.70
N GLY A 49 -10.47 -19.63 1.44
CA GLY A 49 -11.43 -19.87 0.35
C GLY A 49 -11.32 -18.89 -0.83
N LEU A 50 -10.56 -17.80 -0.70
CA LEU A 50 -10.14 -17.03 -1.87
C LEU A 50 -9.06 -17.79 -2.64
N ARG A 51 -9.17 -17.75 -3.97
CA ARG A 51 -8.14 -18.32 -4.85
C ARG A 51 -6.96 -17.36 -4.93
N ASP A 52 -5.78 -17.89 -5.22
CA ASP A 52 -4.55 -17.10 -5.34
C ASP A 52 -4.67 -15.90 -6.29
N VAL A 53 -5.42 -16.06 -7.39
CA VAL A 53 -5.69 -14.97 -8.35
C VAL A 53 -6.52 -13.85 -7.72
N ASP A 54 -7.49 -14.20 -6.89
CA ASP A 54 -8.37 -13.25 -6.22
C ASP A 54 -7.63 -12.56 -5.05
N LEU A 55 -6.73 -13.30 -4.37
CA LEU A 55 -5.80 -12.75 -3.37
C LEU A 55 -4.78 -11.78 -3.97
N MET A 56 -4.19 -12.12 -5.12
CA MET A 56 -3.26 -11.23 -5.82
C MET A 56 -3.93 -9.92 -6.21
N LYS A 57 -5.16 -9.96 -6.73
CA LYS A 57 -5.92 -8.75 -7.06
C LYS A 57 -6.17 -7.88 -5.84
N LEU A 58 -6.53 -8.49 -4.72
CA LEU A 58 -6.75 -7.77 -3.47
C LEU A 58 -5.47 -7.06 -3.00
N ILE A 59 -4.31 -7.71 -3.12
CA ILE A 59 -3.02 -7.11 -2.78
C ILE A 59 -2.63 -6.00 -3.76
N ASP A 60 -2.88 -6.18 -5.05
CA ASP A 60 -2.62 -5.16 -6.07
C ASP A 60 -3.45 -3.89 -5.78
N ASP A 61 -4.75 -4.04 -5.52
CA ASP A 61 -5.64 -2.94 -5.13
C ASP A 61 -5.15 -2.24 -3.84
N LEU A 62 -4.64 -3.00 -2.88
CA LEU A 62 -4.09 -2.50 -1.62
C LEU A 62 -2.81 -1.68 -1.85
N LEU A 63 -1.91 -2.17 -2.71
CA LEU A 63 -0.67 -1.50 -3.09
C LEU A 63 -0.96 -0.20 -3.85
N VAL A 64 -1.86 -0.23 -4.83
CA VAL A 64 -2.29 0.97 -5.58
C VAL A 64 -2.92 2.00 -4.63
N THR A 65 -3.77 1.56 -3.70
CA THR A 65 -4.38 2.45 -2.71
C THR A 65 -3.34 3.06 -1.78
N ALA A 66 -2.34 2.28 -1.36
CA ALA A 66 -1.22 2.78 -0.57
C ALA A 66 -0.39 3.78 -1.38
N GLU A 67 -0.02 3.49 -2.62
CA GLU A 67 0.69 4.41 -3.51
C GLU A 67 -0.05 5.74 -3.66
N LEU A 68 -1.37 5.72 -3.84
CA LEU A 68 -2.19 6.93 -3.90
C LEU A 68 -2.14 7.71 -2.58
N GLN A 69 -2.19 7.05 -1.43
CA GLN A 69 -2.08 7.70 -0.12
C GLN A 69 -0.68 8.26 0.16
N PHE A 70 0.38 7.53 -0.20
CA PHE A 70 1.77 7.98 -0.08
C PHE A 70 2.08 9.11 -1.06
N ALA A 71 1.56 9.06 -2.29
CA ALA A 71 1.64 10.14 -3.27
C ALA A 71 0.84 11.39 -2.83
N HIS A 72 -0.24 11.21 -2.08
CA HIS A 72 -0.98 12.32 -1.50
C HIS A 72 -0.25 12.92 -0.28
N ARG A 73 0.46 12.10 0.51
CA ARG A 73 1.35 12.56 1.60
C ARG A 73 2.62 13.25 1.08
N SER A 74 3.15 12.87 -0.08
CA SER A 74 4.31 13.54 -0.68
C SER A 74 3.98 14.92 -1.27
N LYS A 75 2.70 15.25 -1.47
CA LYS A 75 2.26 16.61 -1.86
C LYS A 75 2.30 17.66 -0.74
N VAL A 76 2.57 17.29 0.51
CA VAL A 76 2.65 18.25 1.63
C VAL A 76 4.08 18.72 1.91
N ILE A 77 5.11 18.08 1.35
CA ILE A 77 6.43 18.70 1.25
C ILE A 77 6.52 19.36 -0.13
N ARG A 78 6.00 20.58 -0.23
CA ARG A 78 6.50 21.55 -1.20
C ARG A 78 7.99 21.73 -0.91
N PHE A 79 8.84 20.93 -1.53
CA PHE A 79 10.18 21.40 -1.82
C PHE A 79 10.00 22.64 -2.68
N ALA A 80 10.20 23.80 -2.06
CA ALA A 80 10.34 25.06 -2.77
C ALA A 80 11.40 24.79 -3.84
N ARG A 81 10.97 24.81 -5.10
CA ARG A 81 11.83 24.72 -6.28
C ARG A 81 12.59 26.05 -6.43
N SER A 82 13.32 26.42 -5.38
CA SER A 82 14.34 27.45 -5.37
C SER A 82 15.64 26.78 -5.77
N HIS A 83 15.79 26.44 -7.05
CA HIS A 83 17.12 26.37 -7.61
C HIS A 83 17.21 27.42 -8.71
N ALA A 84 17.61 28.60 -8.25
CA ALA A 84 18.31 29.57 -9.04
C ALA A 84 19.51 28.91 -9.75
N VAL A 85 19.98 29.61 -10.77
CA VAL A 85 21.25 29.41 -11.47
C VAL A 85 21.23 28.28 -12.50
N ARG A 86 20.75 28.61 -13.69
CA ARG A 86 21.34 28.10 -14.93
C ARG A 86 21.83 29.28 -15.76
N ALA A 87 22.84 29.97 -15.21
CA ALA A 87 23.76 30.78 -16.00
C ALA A 87 24.87 29.84 -16.50
N ALA A 88 25.11 29.86 -17.81
CA ALA A 88 26.35 29.55 -18.53
C ALA A 88 26.01 28.90 -19.89
N THR A 89 25.72 29.81 -20.80
CA THR A 89 25.98 29.77 -22.24
C THR A 89 27.23 28.97 -22.63
N ALA A 90 27.04 28.12 -23.64
CA ALA A 90 27.93 27.77 -24.75
C ALA A 90 29.45 27.62 -24.53
N LEU A 91 29.95 26.39 -24.78
CA LEU A 91 31.22 26.11 -25.46
C LEU A 91 31.23 24.64 -25.89
N VAL A 92 30.81 24.37 -27.14
CA VAL A 92 31.50 23.61 -28.22
C VAL A 92 30.79 23.96 -29.52
#